data_AF-A0A8D2KFE4-F1
#
_entry.id   AF-A0A8D2KFE4-F1
#
_cell.length_a   1.000
_cell.length_b   1.000
_cell.length_c   1.000
_cell.angle_alpha   90.00
_cell.angle_beta   90.00
_cell.angle_gamma   90.00
#
_symmetry.space_group_name_H-M   'P 1'
#
loop_
_entity.id
_entity.type
_entity.pdbx_description
1 polymer ?
#
loop_
_entity_poly.entity_id
_entity_poly.type
_entity_poly.pdbx_seq_one_letter_code
_entity_poly.pdbx_strand_id
1 'polypeptide(L)'
;MAEIHTPYSSLKKTLSLLNGFVTVSGIILIGLGLNVKYGEATLTRVLGLSSVYLFHFGYLCLVIGCITVLLGLAGWYGATKESRSTLFFCFLLMIIILILEITAAAVVLALFRMVREVALEHTFMTLRKNYRGYNEPDDYSEQWNLVMEKLKCCGVNNYTDFSGSSFEMSTGHTYPRGCCVSIGAAACDGHTVSKDVIHQKGCFHKLLKITQTQSFTLSGFSLGAAVIQVRPDLSGGPSPPAPPRTEG
;
A
#
# COMPACT_ATOMS: atom_id res chain seq x y z
N MET A 1 44.02 -7.94 14.12
CA MET A 1 42.95 -8.97 14.22
C MET A 1 41.72 -8.49 15.03
N ALA A 2 41.67 -7.24 15.53
CA ALA A 2 40.55 -6.71 16.33
C ALA A 2 39.47 -5.98 15.50
N GLU A 3 39.75 -5.56 14.27
CA GLU A 3 38.80 -4.80 13.42
C GLU A 3 37.70 -5.66 12.76
N ILE A 4 37.87 -6.98 12.65
CA ILE A 4 36.90 -7.88 11.98
C ILE A 4 35.84 -8.44 12.97
N HIS A 5 36.14 -8.48 14.27
CA HIS A 5 35.22 -9.03 15.28
C HIS A 5 34.07 -8.07 15.66
N THR A 6 34.34 -6.76 15.64
CA THR A 6 33.38 -5.68 15.95
C THR A 6 32.24 -5.52 14.94
N PRO A 7 32.46 -5.60 13.60
CA PRO A 7 31.39 -5.46 12.61
C PRO A 7 30.42 -6.66 12.61
N TYR A 8 30.90 -7.88 12.80
CA TYR A 8 30.05 -9.08 12.83
C TYR A 8 29.09 -9.10 14.02
N SER A 9 29.58 -8.75 15.22
CA SER A 9 28.75 -8.64 16.44
C SER A 9 27.67 -7.55 16.29
N SER A 10 28.03 -6.40 15.72
CA SER A 10 27.11 -5.29 15.48
C SER A 10 26.04 -5.63 14.43
N LEU A 11 26.43 -6.34 13.36
CA LEU A 11 25.53 -6.83 12.33
C LEU A 11 24.51 -7.83 12.89
N LYS A 12 24.96 -8.81 13.69
CA LYS A 12 24.09 -9.80 14.34
C LYS A 12 23.08 -9.15 15.28
N LYS A 13 23.51 -8.17 16.08
CA LYS A 13 22.62 -7.40 16.97
C LYS A 13 21.57 -6.61 16.17
N THR A 14 21.98 -5.96 15.08
CA THR A 14 21.08 -5.20 14.21
C THR A 14 20.06 -6.12 13.52
N LEU A 15 20.51 -7.27 12.98
CA LEU A 15 19.65 -8.26 12.35
C LEU A 15 18.64 -8.86 13.34
N SER A 16 19.08 -9.20 14.56
CA SER A 16 18.19 -9.68 15.62
C SER A 16 17.13 -8.63 15.95
N LEU A 17 17.53 -7.37 16.20
CA LEU A 17 16.59 -6.30 16.51
C LEU A 17 15.57 -6.07 15.39
N LEU A 18 16.01 -6.01 14.14
CA LEU A 18 15.13 -5.85 12.98
C LEU A 18 14.11 -6.99 12.85
N ASN A 19 14.56 -8.24 12.96
CA ASN A 19 13.67 -9.40 12.92
C ASN A 19 12.68 -9.43 14.10
N GLY A 20 13.08 -8.93 15.27
CA GLY A 20 12.18 -8.73 16.41
C GLY A 20 11.06 -7.72 16.10
N PHE A 21 11.39 -6.57 15.50
CA PHE A 21 10.38 -5.61 15.06
C PHE A 21 9.43 -6.20 14.00
N VAL A 22 9.94 -7.02 13.07
CA VAL A 22 9.14 -7.72 12.07
C VAL A 22 8.17 -8.71 12.73
N THR A 23 8.60 -9.45 13.76
CA THR A 23 7.70 -10.33 14.51
C THR A 23 6.60 -9.53 15.22
N VAL A 24 6.95 -8.42 15.88
CA VAL A 24 5.98 -7.57 16.58
C VAL A 24 4.95 -6.99 15.61
N SER A 25 5.39 -6.50 14.44
CA SER A 25 4.45 -5.99 13.42
C SER A 25 3.52 -7.08 12.89
N GLY A 26 4.03 -8.30 12.70
CA GLY A 26 3.20 -9.46 12.34
C GLY A 26 2.12 -9.80 13.39
N ILE A 27 2.47 -9.75 14.68
CA ILE A 27 1.50 -9.96 15.77
C ILE A 27 0.41 -8.89 15.76
N ILE A 28 0.79 -7.62 15.53
CA ILE A 28 -0.17 -6.51 15.40
C ILE A 28 -1.11 -6.74 14.22
N LEU A 29 -0.59 -7.17 13.06
CA LEU A 29 -1.41 -7.48 11.87
C LEU A 29 -2.41 -8.60 12.13
N ILE A 30 -2.01 -9.66 12.84
CA ILE A 30 -2.93 -10.73 13.25
C ILE A 30 -4.00 -10.18 14.19
N GLY A 31 -3.63 -9.36 15.17
CA GLY A 31 -4.57 -8.71 16.09
C GLY A 31 -5.60 -7.86 15.35
N LEU A 32 -5.17 -7.08 14.36
CA LEU A 32 -6.06 -6.29 13.50
C LEU A 32 -7.00 -7.19 12.67
N GLY A 33 -6.49 -8.26 12.06
CA GLY A 33 -7.30 -9.21 11.29
C GLY A 33 -8.35 -9.93 12.16
N LEU A 34 -7.97 -10.33 13.37
CA LEU A 34 -8.89 -10.92 14.35
C LEU A 34 -9.94 -9.91 14.82
N ASN A 35 -9.55 -8.66 15.07
CA ASN A 35 -10.50 -7.62 15.46
C ASN A 35 -11.52 -7.32 14.35
N VAL A 36 -11.09 -7.31 13.09
CA VAL A 36 -12.02 -7.16 11.95
C VAL A 36 -12.96 -8.36 11.82
N LYS A 37 -12.49 -9.57 12.15
CA LYS A 37 -13.29 -10.81 12.04
C LYS A 37 -14.25 -11.06 13.21
N TYR A 38 -13.81 -10.75 14.43
CA TYR A 38 -14.48 -11.11 15.69
C TYR A 38 -14.91 -9.90 16.53
N GLY A 39 -14.52 -8.68 16.17
CA GLY A 39 -14.92 -7.46 16.87
C GLY A 39 -16.43 -7.29 16.80
N GLU A 40 -17.05 -7.08 17.97
CA GLU A 40 -18.50 -6.92 18.09
C GLU A 40 -19.06 -5.82 17.17
N ALA A 41 -20.29 -6.08 16.73
CA ALA A 41 -21.29 -5.36 15.94
C ALA A 41 -21.29 -3.82 15.81
N THR A 42 -20.42 -3.05 16.47
CA THR A 42 -20.48 -1.58 16.48
C THR A 42 -19.85 -0.96 15.22
N LEU A 43 -18.82 -1.56 14.63
CA LEU A 43 -18.22 -1.09 13.37
C LEU A 43 -18.98 -1.63 12.14
N THR A 44 -19.49 -2.86 12.21
CA THR A 44 -20.22 -3.53 11.13
C THR A 44 -21.66 -3.01 10.94
N ARG A 45 -22.30 -2.44 11.97
CA ARG A 45 -23.62 -1.80 11.84
C ARG A 45 -23.58 -0.41 11.18
N VAL A 46 -22.45 0.29 11.22
CA VAL A 46 -22.30 1.65 10.68
C VAL A 46 -21.90 1.66 9.20
N LEU A 47 -21.29 0.59 8.69
CA LEU A 47 -20.63 0.54 7.37
C LEU A 47 -21.41 -0.33 6.35
N GLY A 48 -22.74 -0.31 6.37
CA GLY A 48 -23.71 -1.26 5.78
C GLY A 48 -23.55 -1.84 4.35
N LEU A 49 -22.48 -1.56 3.60
CA LEU A 49 -22.10 -2.24 2.36
C LEU A 49 -20.61 -2.65 2.28
N SER A 50 -19.75 -2.16 3.16
CA SER A 50 -18.30 -2.44 3.16
C SER A 50 -17.92 -3.79 3.77
N SER A 51 -18.89 -4.60 4.20
CA SER A 51 -18.65 -5.83 4.97
C SER A 51 -17.78 -6.83 4.21
N VAL A 52 -18.07 -7.11 2.94
CA VAL A 52 -17.32 -8.10 2.13
C VAL A 52 -15.86 -7.69 1.93
N TYR A 53 -15.61 -6.43 1.56
CA TYR A 53 -14.26 -5.92 1.38
C TYR A 53 -13.47 -5.88 2.70
N LEU A 54 -14.13 -5.51 3.80
CA LEU A 54 -13.52 -5.55 5.13
C LEU A 54 -13.19 -6.99 5.56
N PHE A 55 -14.05 -7.97 5.27
CA PHE A 55 -13.74 -9.38 5.54
C PHE A 55 -12.57 -9.89 4.71
N HIS A 56 -12.50 -9.56 3.42
CA HIS A 56 -11.34 -9.90 2.59
C HIS A 56 -10.06 -9.24 3.11
N PHE A 57 -10.13 -7.97 3.50
CA PHE A 57 -9.00 -7.25 4.07
C PHE A 57 -8.55 -7.87 5.40
N GLY A 58 -9.47 -8.17 6.31
CA GLY A 58 -9.16 -8.83 7.58
C GLY A 58 -8.52 -10.21 7.40
N TYR A 59 -9.00 -11.00 6.42
CA TYR A 59 -8.40 -12.28 6.06
C TYR A 59 -6.97 -12.11 5.53
N LEU A 60 -6.73 -11.15 4.63
CA LEU A 60 -5.40 -10.84 4.11
C LEU A 60 -4.44 -10.42 5.23
N CYS A 61 -4.87 -9.55 6.15
CA CYS A 61 -4.06 -9.15 7.32
C CYS A 61 -3.65 -10.36 8.17
N LEU A 62 -4.56 -11.33 8.35
CA LEU A 62 -4.28 -12.54 9.13
C LEU A 62 -3.25 -13.44 8.42
N VAL A 63 -3.43 -13.69 7.12
CA VAL A 63 -2.51 -14.53 6.33
C VAL A 63 -1.12 -13.90 6.28
N ILE A 64 -1.04 -12.62 5.93
CA ILE A 64 0.23 -11.88 5.84
C ILE A 64 0.88 -11.83 7.22
N GLY A 65 0.13 -11.50 8.27
CA GLY A 65 0.64 -11.45 9.64
C GLY A 65 1.25 -12.77 10.11
N CYS A 66 0.60 -13.91 9.84
CA CYS A 66 1.14 -15.23 10.16
C CYS A 66 2.48 -15.50 9.43
N ILE A 67 2.56 -15.21 8.14
CA ILE A 67 3.78 -15.36 7.35
C ILE A 67 4.89 -14.47 7.92
N THR A 68 4.58 -13.20 8.21
CA THR A 68 5.53 -12.24 8.79
C THR A 68 6.06 -12.68 10.15
N VAL A 69 5.21 -13.21 11.04
CA VAL A 69 5.63 -13.76 12.34
C VAL A 69 6.58 -14.94 12.16
N LEU A 70 6.25 -15.89 11.28
CA LEU A 70 7.10 -17.06 11.03
C LEU A 70 8.48 -16.65 10.48
N LEU A 71 8.51 -15.70 9.54
CA LEU A 71 9.77 -15.18 8.99
C LEU A 71 10.59 -14.42 10.04
N GLY A 72 9.95 -13.56 10.85
CA GLY A 72 10.63 -12.82 11.91
C GLY A 72 11.19 -13.73 13.00
N LEU A 73 10.43 -14.75 13.43
CA LEU A 73 10.90 -15.74 14.39
C LEU A 73 12.07 -16.56 13.81
N ALA A 74 11.96 -17.03 12.56
CA ALA A 74 13.06 -17.73 11.90
C ALA A 74 14.33 -16.87 11.81
N GLY A 75 14.19 -15.57 11.50
CA GLY A 75 15.29 -14.62 11.48
C GLY A 75 15.92 -14.38 12.87
N TRP A 76 15.10 -14.28 13.92
CA TRP A 76 15.58 -14.15 15.30
C TRP A 76 16.29 -15.44 15.79
N TYR A 77 15.68 -16.60 15.57
CA TYR A 77 16.27 -17.90 15.91
C TYR A 77 17.55 -18.17 15.12
N GLY A 78 17.59 -17.83 13.83
CA GLY A 78 18.77 -17.96 12.98
C GLY A 78 19.92 -17.04 13.40
N ALA A 79 19.62 -15.85 13.94
CA ALA A 79 20.66 -14.97 14.50
C ALA A 79 21.24 -15.53 15.81
N THR A 80 20.41 -16.14 16.66
CA THR A 80 20.84 -16.65 17.98
C THR A 80 21.57 -17.98 17.88
N LYS A 81 21.12 -18.89 17.01
CA LYS A 81 21.70 -20.22 16.83
C LYS A 81 22.72 -20.17 15.68
N GLU A 82 24.02 -20.26 15.99
CA GLU A 82 25.13 -20.33 15.02
C GLU A 82 25.13 -21.62 14.16
N SER A 83 23.97 -22.25 13.96
CA SER A 83 23.82 -23.39 13.06
C SER A 83 23.83 -22.92 11.61
N ARG A 84 24.93 -23.24 10.91
CA ARG A 84 25.12 -22.95 9.47
C ARG A 84 23.91 -23.36 8.60
N SER A 85 23.25 -24.48 8.93
CA SER A 85 22.08 -24.99 8.19
C SER A 85 20.84 -24.10 8.34
N THR A 86 20.57 -23.56 9.53
CA THR A 86 19.39 -22.70 9.78
C THR A 86 19.56 -21.34 9.10
N LEU A 87 20.78 -20.80 9.12
CA LEU A 87 21.11 -19.54 8.44
C LEU A 87 20.96 -19.68 6.91
N PHE A 88 21.42 -20.80 6.34
CA PHE A 88 21.28 -21.09 4.91
C PHE A 88 19.82 -21.22 4.48
N PHE A 89 18.98 -21.91 5.26
CA PHE A 89 17.55 -22.01 4.98
C PHE A 89 16.85 -20.64 5.02
N CYS A 90 17.16 -19.80 6.02
CA CYS A 90 16.63 -18.44 6.09
C CYS A 90 17.06 -17.60 4.88
N PHE A 91 18.33 -17.71 4.47
CA PHE A 91 18.85 -17.00 3.30
C PHE A 91 18.15 -17.42 2.00
N LEU A 92 17.95 -18.72 1.78
CA LEU A 92 17.20 -19.23 0.63
C LEU A 92 15.75 -18.73 0.61
N LEU A 93 15.06 -18.73 1.75
CA LEU A 93 13.70 -18.20 1.85
C LEU A 93 13.64 -16.71 1.48
N MET A 94 14.61 -15.92 1.94
CA MET A 94 14.67 -14.49 1.59
C MET A 94 14.90 -14.26 0.10
N ILE A 95 15.73 -15.08 -0.56
CA ILE A 95 15.92 -15.01 -2.02
C ILE A 95 14.62 -15.34 -2.76
N ILE A 96 13.89 -16.38 -2.33
CA ILE A 96 12.61 -16.74 -2.94
C ILE A 96 11.61 -15.59 -2.82
N ILE A 97 11.51 -14.98 -1.63
CA ILE A 97 10.64 -13.82 -1.41
C ILE A 97 11.07 -12.65 -2.32
N LEU A 98 12.37 -12.37 -2.44
CA LEU A 98 12.88 -11.32 -3.32
C LEU A 98 12.50 -11.55 -4.79
N ILE A 99 12.62 -12.79 -5.28
CA ILE A 99 12.21 -13.15 -6.64
C ILE A 99 10.70 -12.96 -6.83
N LEU A 100 9.89 -13.36 -5.84
CA LEU A 100 8.44 -13.14 -5.87
C LEU A 100 8.08 -11.65 -5.87
N GLU A 101 8.75 -10.83 -5.05
CA GLU A 101 8.55 -9.38 -5.01
C GLU A 101 8.91 -8.72 -6.34
N ILE A 102 10.07 -9.05 -6.92
CA ILE A 102 10.50 -8.53 -8.22
C ILE A 102 9.52 -8.95 -9.32
N THR A 103 9.08 -10.21 -9.32
CA THR A 103 8.12 -10.73 -10.29
C THR A 103 6.78 -10.00 -10.18
N ALA A 104 6.25 -9.86 -8.96
CA ALA A 104 5.01 -9.14 -8.71
C ALA A 104 5.12 -7.67 -9.15
N ALA A 105 6.22 -6.99 -8.79
CA ALA A 105 6.46 -5.60 -9.18
C ALA A 105 6.55 -5.45 -10.71
N ALA A 106 7.25 -6.36 -11.39
CA ALA A 106 7.36 -6.35 -12.86
C ALA A 106 5.99 -6.55 -13.54
N VAL A 107 5.18 -7.50 -13.04
CA VAL A 107 3.82 -7.74 -13.55
C VAL A 107 2.93 -6.52 -13.35
N VAL A 108 2.95 -5.92 -12.15
CA VAL A 108 2.18 -4.70 -11.84
C VAL A 108 2.59 -3.57 -12.78
N LEU A 109 3.91 -3.35 -12.97
CA LEU A 109 4.41 -2.27 -13.83
C LEU A 109 4.04 -2.50 -15.31
N ALA A 110 4.15 -3.75 -15.79
CA ALA A 110 3.81 -4.11 -17.16
C ALA A 110 2.32 -3.91 -17.46
N LEU A 111 1.46 -4.29 -16.52
CA LEU A 111 0.00 -4.19 -16.68
C LEU A 111 -0.58 -2.84 -16.25
N PHE A 112 0.21 -1.99 -15.57
CA PHE A 112 -0.28 -0.75 -14.97
C PHE A 112 -1.06 0.13 -15.95
N ARG A 113 -0.53 0.32 -17.17
CA ARG A 113 -1.21 1.17 -18.18
C ARG A 113 -2.56 0.59 -18.59
N MET A 114 -2.61 -0.71 -18.89
CA MET A 114 -3.85 -1.40 -19.29
C MET A 114 -4.90 -1.34 -18.17
N VAL A 115 -4.50 -1.73 -16.95
CA VAL A 115 -5.39 -1.74 -15.78
C VAL A 115 -5.90 -0.34 -15.48
N ARG A 116 -5.04 0.68 -15.63
CA ARG A 116 -5.42 2.08 -15.40
C ARG A 116 -6.53 2.54 -16.35
N GLU A 117 -6.39 2.30 -17.66
CA GLU A 117 -7.42 2.73 -18.63
C GLU A 117 -8.74 1.96 -18.41
N VAL A 118 -8.68 0.66 -18.18
CA VAL A 118 -9.87 -0.17 -17.89
C VAL A 118 -10.56 0.29 -16.61
N ALA A 119 -9.79 0.56 -15.54
CA ALA A 119 -10.33 1.03 -14.28
C ALA A 119 -10.95 2.43 -14.43
N LEU A 120 -10.32 3.32 -15.19
CA LEU A 120 -10.84 4.66 -15.46
C LEU A 120 -12.19 4.59 -16.18
N GLU A 121 -12.28 3.82 -17.25
CA GLU A 121 -13.52 3.67 -18.04
C GLU A 121 -14.64 3.03 -17.21
N HIS A 122 -14.33 1.94 -16.50
CA HIS A 122 -15.30 1.27 -15.63
C HIS A 122 -15.82 2.22 -14.53
N THR A 123 -14.92 2.97 -13.90
CA THR A 123 -15.27 3.93 -12.84
C THR A 123 -16.12 5.07 -13.40
N PHE A 124 -15.78 5.58 -14.58
CA PHE A 124 -16.55 6.62 -15.27
C PHE A 124 -17.97 6.16 -15.59
N MET A 125 -18.12 4.98 -16.20
CA MET A 125 -19.44 4.41 -16.52
C MET A 125 -20.28 4.13 -15.27
N THR A 126 -19.64 3.64 -14.21
CA THR A 126 -20.31 3.36 -12.93
C THR A 126 -20.75 4.66 -12.26
N LEU A 127 -19.91 5.70 -12.25
CA LEU A 127 -20.25 7.02 -11.72
C LEU A 127 -21.48 7.56 -12.43
N ARG A 128 -21.44 7.59 -13.76
CA ARG A 128 -22.51 8.15 -14.60
C ARG A 128 -23.86 7.46 -14.36
N LYS A 129 -23.84 6.16 -14.12
CA LYS A 129 -25.06 5.34 -13.94
C LYS A 129 -25.60 5.39 -12.52
N ASN A 130 -24.72 5.31 -11.52
CA ASN A 130 -25.10 5.00 -10.15
C ASN A 130 -25.06 6.21 -9.20
N TYR A 131 -24.29 7.25 -9.51
CA TYR A 131 -24.26 8.45 -8.67
C TYR A 131 -25.58 9.23 -8.82
N ARG A 132 -26.20 9.56 -7.69
CA ARG A 132 -27.53 10.19 -7.65
C ARG A 132 -27.54 11.57 -7.03
N GLY A 133 -26.53 11.94 -6.24
CA GLY A 133 -26.34 13.31 -5.76
C GLY A 133 -25.87 13.43 -4.33
N TYR A 134 -25.78 14.67 -3.84
CA TYR A 134 -25.20 14.94 -2.53
C TYR A 134 -26.09 14.52 -1.34
N ASN A 135 -27.40 14.63 -1.51
CA ASN A 135 -28.38 14.40 -0.44
C ASN A 135 -29.02 13.00 -0.49
N GLU A 136 -28.54 12.14 -1.39
CA GLU A 136 -29.11 10.80 -1.56
C GLU A 136 -28.56 9.86 -0.48
N PRO A 137 -29.40 9.07 0.20
CA PRO A 137 -28.99 8.20 1.30
C PRO A 137 -28.29 6.92 0.82
N ASP A 138 -27.81 6.90 -0.43
CA ASP A 138 -27.12 5.74 -1.00
C ASP A 138 -25.61 5.81 -0.74
N ASP A 139 -25.05 4.69 -0.29
CA ASP A 139 -23.64 4.53 0.07
C ASP A 139 -22.69 4.88 -1.09
N TYR A 140 -23.12 4.66 -2.35
CA TYR A 140 -22.31 4.97 -3.52
C TYR A 140 -22.13 6.49 -3.71
N SER A 141 -23.23 7.25 -3.62
CA SER A 141 -23.18 8.70 -3.69
C SER A 141 -22.44 9.31 -2.50
N GLU A 142 -22.67 8.80 -1.28
CA GLU A 142 -21.97 9.24 -0.08
C GLU A 142 -20.45 9.09 -0.21
N GLN A 143 -19.98 7.92 -0.65
CA GLN A 143 -18.56 7.67 -0.87
C GLN A 143 -17.96 8.61 -1.91
N TRP A 144 -18.66 8.84 -3.01
CA TRP A 144 -18.21 9.79 -4.04
C TRP A 144 -18.14 11.23 -3.54
N ASN A 145 -19.12 11.67 -2.74
CA ASN A 145 -19.09 12.97 -2.10
C ASN A 145 -17.85 13.12 -1.22
N LEU A 146 -17.59 12.11 -0.38
CA LEU A 146 -16.42 12.08 0.48
C LEU A 146 -15.10 12.10 -0.32
N VAL A 147 -15.01 11.34 -1.41
CA VAL A 147 -13.84 11.34 -2.30
C VAL A 147 -13.60 12.71 -2.91
N MET A 148 -14.63 13.34 -3.49
CA MET A 148 -14.51 14.66 -4.12
C MET A 148 -14.08 15.74 -3.12
N GLU A 149 -14.66 15.74 -1.93
CA GLU A 149 -14.31 16.68 -0.86
C GLU A 149 -12.89 16.46 -0.32
N LYS A 150 -12.53 15.22 0.02
CA LYS A 150 -11.23 14.90 0.63
C LYS A 150 -10.08 15.12 -0.34
N LEU A 151 -10.25 14.72 -1.60
CA LEU A 151 -9.21 14.85 -2.61
C LEU A 151 -9.22 16.21 -3.32
N LYS A 152 -10.24 17.04 -3.09
CA LYS A 152 -10.41 18.35 -3.74
C LYS A 152 -10.36 18.20 -5.26
N CYS A 153 -11.32 17.44 -5.78
CA CYS A 153 -11.45 17.04 -7.19
C CYS A 153 -12.94 16.95 -7.57
N CYS A 154 -13.24 16.81 -8.86
CA CYS A 154 -14.61 16.67 -9.35
C CYS A 154 -14.68 15.64 -10.47
N GLY A 155 -15.57 14.65 -10.33
CA GLY A 155 -15.73 13.54 -11.28
C GLY A 155 -14.52 12.59 -11.32
N VAL A 156 -14.53 11.66 -12.27
CA VAL A 156 -13.41 10.73 -12.51
C VAL A 156 -12.26 11.46 -13.21
N ASN A 157 -12.57 12.06 -14.37
CA ASN A 157 -11.66 12.82 -15.22
C ASN A 157 -11.80 14.33 -15.00
N ASN A 158 -13.03 14.83 -14.93
CA ASN A 158 -13.36 16.23 -14.63
C ASN A 158 -14.87 16.39 -14.32
N TYR A 159 -15.33 17.63 -14.13
CA TYR A 159 -16.73 17.94 -13.86
C TYR A 159 -17.70 17.59 -15.00
N THR A 160 -17.23 17.49 -16.25
CA THR A 160 -18.09 17.16 -17.40
C THR A 160 -18.57 15.70 -17.39
N ASP A 161 -17.99 14.85 -16.53
CA ASP A 161 -18.38 13.46 -16.39
C ASP A 161 -19.86 13.29 -15.98
N PHE A 162 -20.43 14.31 -15.34
CA PHE A 162 -21.83 14.33 -14.93
C PHE A 162 -22.79 14.69 -16.06
N SER A 163 -22.33 15.23 -17.19
CA SER A 163 -23.21 15.65 -18.28
C SER A 163 -23.87 14.46 -18.97
N GLY A 164 -25.19 14.31 -18.86
CA GLY A 164 -26.02 13.19 -19.28
C GLY A 164 -25.92 11.96 -18.36
N SER A 165 -25.45 12.15 -17.13
CA SER A 165 -25.49 11.14 -16.07
C SER A 165 -26.89 11.04 -15.45
N SER A 166 -27.14 9.96 -14.71
CA SER A 166 -28.36 9.82 -13.90
C SER A 166 -28.56 11.01 -12.96
N PHE A 167 -27.48 11.58 -12.42
CA PHE A 167 -27.50 12.75 -11.54
C PHE A 167 -27.97 14.02 -12.25
N GLU A 168 -27.44 14.33 -13.45
CA GLU A 168 -27.88 15.52 -14.19
C GLU A 168 -29.35 15.36 -14.60
N MET A 169 -29.76 14.16 -15.00
CA MET A 169 -31.15 13.88 -15.36
C MET A 169 -32.12 14.01 -14.16
N SER A 170 -31.69 13.67 -12.95
CA SER A 170 -32.56 13.73 -11.75
C SER A 170 -32.58 15.10 -11.10
N THR A 171 -31.46 15.83 -11.09
CA THR A 171 -31.32 17.10 -10.37
C THR A 171 -31.33 18.33 -11.26
N GLY A 172 -31.04 18.17 -12.55
CA GLY A 172 -30.83 19.28 -13.48
C GLY A 172 -29.49 20.01 -13.31
N HIS A 173 -28.69 19.68 -12.29
CA HIS A 173 -27.39 20.31 -12.05
C HIS A 173 -26.30 19.70 -12.94
N THR A 174 -25.36 20.53 -13.39
CA THR A 174 -24.23 20.11 -14.23
C THR A 174 -23.08 19.48 -13.43
N TYR A 175 -23.01 19.74 -12.13
CA TYR A 175 -22.06 19.11 -11.20
C TYR A 175 -22.63 19.02 -9.78
N PRO A 176 -22.18 18.06 -8.96
CA PRO A 176 -22.61 17.93 -7.57
C PRO A 176 -21.88 18.86 -6.61
N ARG A 177 -22.49 19.10 -5.44
CA ARG A 177 -21.94 19.96 -4.38
C ARG A 177 -20.57 19.51 -3.85
N GLY A 178 -20.24 18.21 -3.92
CA GLY A 178 -18.91 17.70 -3.56
C GLY A 178 -17.77 18.27 -4.43
N CYS A 179 -18.09 18.80 -5.61
CA CYS A 179 -17.13 19.45 -6.50
C CYS A 179 -16.77 20.89 -6.10
N CYS A 180 -17.52 21.50 -5.18
CA CYS A 180 -17.32 22.89 -4.77
C CYS A 180 -15.97 23.08 -4.06
N VAL A 181 -15.30 24.20 -4.34
CA VAL A 181 -14.12 24.63 -3.56
C VAL A 181 -14.50 24.97 -2.11
N SER A 182 -15.69 25.57 -1.94
CA SER A 182 -16.26 25.89 -0.63
C SER A 182 -17.71 25.43 -0.58
N ILE A 183 -18.00 24.49 0.33
CA ILE A 183 -19.33 23.92 0.50
C ILE A 183 -20.25 24.99 1.09
N GLY A 184 -21.23 25.44 0.31
CA GLY A 184 -22.20 26.48 0.72
C GLY A 184 -21.91 27.88 0.22
N ALA A 185 -20.86 28.08 -0.61
CA ALA A 185 -20.74 29.30 -1.38
C ALA A 185 -21.94 29.44 -2.33
N ALA A 186 -22.57 30.62 -2.36
CA ALA A 186 -23.72 30.89 -3.23
C ALA A 186 -23.39 30.71 -4.72
N ALA A 187 -22.14 30.93 -5.10
CA ALA A 187 -21.65 30.70 -6.47
C ALA A 187 -21.58 29.21 -6.84
N CYS A 188 -21.60 28.29 -5.87
CA CYS A 188 -21.62 26.86 -6.14
C CYS A 188 -23.07 26.35 -6.19
N ASP A 189 -23.77 26.81 -7.22
CA ASP A 189 -25.20 26.61 -7.48
C ASP A 189 -25.50 25.33 -8.29
N GLY A 190 -24.47 24.58 -8.69
CA GLY A 190 -24.62 23.39 -9.54
C GLY A 190 -24.60 23.69 -11.03
N HIS A 191 -24.38 24.95 -11.46
CA HIS A 191 -24.34 25.36 -12.86
C HIS A 191 -23.15 26.25 -13.20
N THR A 192 -22.76 27.15 -12.31
CA THR A 192 -21.67 28.10 -12.49
C THR A 192 -20.33 27.38 -12.44
N VAL A 193 -19.61 27.38 -13.57
CA VAL A 193 -18.32 26.71 -13.70
C VAL A 193 -17.20 27.75 -13.74
N SER A 194 -16.41 27.81 -12.66
CA SER A 194 -15.17 28.60 -12.60
C SER A 194 -14.12 27.87 -11.75
N LYS A 195 -12.84 28.23 -11.92
CA LYS A 195 -11.73 27.69 -11.12
C LYS A 195 -11.85 28.04 -9.63
N ASP A 196 -12.48 29.16 -9.32
CA ASP A 196 -12.68 29.64 -7.95
C ASP A 196 -13.91 29.01 -7.28
N VAL A 197 -14.80 28.40 -8.07
CA VAL A 197 -16.06 27.82 -7.62
C VAL A 197 -15.97 26.30 -7.49
N ILE A 198 -15.38 25.62 -8.48
CA ILE A 198 -15.29 24.15 -8.51
C ILE A 198 -13.87 23.63 -8.70
N HIS A 199 -13.63 22.43 -8.19
CA HIS A 199 -12.40 21.69 -8.45
C HIS A 199 -12.38 21.13 -9.88
N GLN A 200 -11.57 21.74 -10.75
CA GLN A 200 -11.51 21.39 -12.18
C GLN A 200 -10.86 20.04 -12.51
N LYS A 201 -10.05 19.49 -11.58
CA LYS A 201 -9.32 18.24 -11.83
C LYS A 201 -10.15 17.03 -11.39
N GLY A 202 -10.15 15.97 -12.20
CA GLY A 202 -10.71 14.68 -11.85
C GLY A 202 -10.03 14.00 -10.68
N CYS A 203 -10.81 13.20 -9.96
CA CYS A 203 -10.36 12.47 -8.79
C CYS A 203 -9.37 11.36 -9.13
N PHE A 204 -9.50 10.74 -10.31
CA PHE A 204 -8.57 9.68 -10.74
C PHE A 204 -7.14 10.21 -10.90
N HIS A 205 -6.97 11.34 -11.58
CA HIS A 205 -5.67 11.99 -11.74
C HIS A 205 -5.08 12.47 -10.40
N LYS A 206 -5.94 12.99 -9.52
CA LYS A 206 -5.52 13.45 -8.20
C LYS A 206 -5.06 12.29 -7.32
N LEU A 207 -5.79 11.18 -7.35
CA LEU A 207 -5.45 9.94 -6.66
C LEU A 207 -4.12 9.39 -7.17
N LEU A 208 -3.93 9.26 -8.49
CA LEU A 208 -2.67 8.79 -9.07
C LEU A 208 -1.47 9.66 -8.66
N LYS A 209 -1.64 10.99 -8.64
CA LYS A 209 -0.59 11.92 -8.21
C LYS A 209 -0.24 11.75 -6.73
N ILE A 210 -1.25 11.57 -5.87
CA ILE A 210 -1.05 11.31 -4.45
C ILE A 210 -0.31 9.99 -4.27
N THR A 211 -0.79 8.92 -4.90
CA THR A 211 -0.16 7.59 -4.84
C THR A 211 1.28 7.66 -5.31
N GLN A 212 1.58 8.26 -6.45
CA GLN A 212 2.95 8.38 -6.95
C GLN A 212 3.88 9.13 -5.99
N THR A 213 3.39 10.20 -5.36
CA THR A 213 4.17 11.01 -4.41
C THR A 213 4.47 10.22 -3.13
N GLN A 214 3.47 9.52 -2.61
CA GLN A 214 3.61 8.69 -1.40
C GLN A 214 4.49 7.45 -1.67
N SER A 215 4.33 6.81 -2.83
CA SER A 215 5.12 5.66 -3.25
C SER A 215 6.61 5.98 -3.37
N PHE A 216 6.99 7.15 -3.89
CA PHE A 216 8.41 7.55 -3.96
C PHE A 216 9.07 7.58 -2.58
N THR A 217 8.34 8.05 -1.56
CA THR A 217 8.82 8.09 -0.17
C THR A 217 9.00 6.67 0.39
N LEU A 218 8.05 5.78 0.13
CA LEU A 218 8.09 4.39 0.56
C LEU A 218 9.23 3.60 -0.13
N SER A 219 9.40 3.79 -1.45
CA SER A 219 10.47 3.14 -2.23
C SER A 219 11.87 3.58 -1.79
N GLY A 220 12.04 4.82 -1.34
CA GLY A 220 13.31 5.29 -0.78
C GLY A 220 13.73 4.51 0.46
N PHE A 221 12.79 4.20 1.36
CA PHE A 221 13.04 3.38 2.54
C PHE A 221 13.41 1.94 2.18
N SER A 222 12.67 1.31 1.27
CA SER A 222 12.90 -0.06 0.84
C SER A 222 14.23 -0.25 0.10
N LEU A 223 14.62 0.70 -0.76
CA LEU A 223 15.92 0.65 -1.45
C LEU A 223 17.07 0.79 -0.46
N GLY A 224 16.93 1.65 0.55
CA GLY A 224 17.88 1.76 1.65
C GLY A 224 18.05 0.44 2.42
N ALA A 225 16.95 -0.24 2.73
CA ALA A 225 16.96 -1.54 3.39
C ALA A 225 17.57 -2.65 2.52
N ALA A 226 17.25 -2.69 1.22
CA ALA A 226 17.80 -3.67 0.28
C ALA A 226 19.32 -3.53 0.11
N VAL A 227 19.84 -2.31 0.04
CA VAL A 227 21.30 -2.05 -0.02
C VAL A 227 22.00 -2.55 1.24
N ILE A 228 21.38 -2.39 2.42
CA ILE A 228 21.89 -2.94 3.68
C ILE A 228 21.89 -4.48 3.64
N GLN A 229 20.90 -5.09 3.00
CA GLN A 229 20.75 -6.54 2.90
C GLN A 229 21.67 -7.20 1.88
N VAL A 230 22.16 -6.47 0.88
CA VAL A 230 23.11 -6.96 -0.16
C VAL A 230 24.58 -6.80 0.24
N ARG A 231 24.91 -5.88 1.15
CA ARG A 231 26.29 -5.74 1.68
C ARG A 231 26.92 -6.96 2.39
N PRO A 232 26.19 -7.98 2.92
CA PRO A 232 26.83 -9.14 3.53
C PRO A 232 27.71 -9.95 2.58
N ASP A 233 27.51 -9.86 1.26
CA ASP A 233 28.14 -10.75 0.28
C ASP A 233 29.52 -10.28 -0.23
N LEU A 234 29.92 -9.03 0.04
CA LEU A 234 31.22 -8.49 -0.47
C LEU A 234 32.40 -8.65 0.50
N SER A 235 32.21 -9.19 1.70
CA SER A 235 33.33 -9.39 2.64
C SER A 235 34.01 -10.77 2.51
N GLY A 236 33.51 -11.65 1.63
CA GLY A 236 34.08 -12.97 1.35
C GLY A 236 35.12 -12.94 0.21
N GLY A 237 36.17 -12.11 0.32
CA GLY A 237 37.28 -12.16 -0.62
C GLY A 237 38.07 -13.49 -0.49
N PRO A 238 38.68 -14.02 -1.58
CA PRO A 238 39.45 -15.27 -1.53
C PRO A 238 40.60 -15.16 -0.52
N SER A 239 40.69 -16.14 0.38
CA SER A 239 41.82 -16.29 1.29
C SER A 239 43.14 -16.43 0.51
N PRO A 240 44.20 -15.68 0.85
CA PRO A 240 45.50 -15.83 0.19
C PRO A 240 46.10 -17.23 0.45
N PRO A 241 46.83 -17.81 -0.53
CA PRO A 241 47.43 -19.12 -0.38
C PRO A 241 48.46 -19.15 0.76
N ALA A 242 48.44 -20.22 1.55
CA ALA A 242 49.33 -20.42 2.68
C ALA A 242 50.80 -20.51 2.22
N PRO A 243 51.77 -19.96 3.00
CA PRO A 243 53.17 -20.07 2.68
C PRO A 243 53.66 -21.54 2.79
N PRO A 244 54.65 -21.94 1.97
CA PRO A 244 55.18 -23.30 1.99
C PRO A 244 55.84 -23.60 3.34
N ARG A 245 55.50 -24.78 3.87
CA ARG A 245 56.07 -25.33 5.10
C ARG A 245 57.50 -25.80 4.80
N THR A 246 58.50 -25.08 5.30
CA THR A 246 59.89 -25.56 5.32
C THR A 246 60.00 -26.65 6.37
N GLU A 247 60.24 -27.89 5.93
CA GLU A 247 60.66 -28.98 6.80
C GLU A 247 62.15 -28.81 7.12
N GLY A 248 62.47 -28.84 8.41
CA GLY A 248 63.82 -28.83 8.97
C GLY A 248 63.76 -29.48 10.36
#